data_AF-A0A8E2ESK0-F1
#
_entry.id   AF-A0A8E2ESK0-F1
#
_cell.length_a   1.000
_cell.length_b   1.000
_cell.length_c   1.000
_cell.angle_alpha   90.00
_cell.angle_beta   90.00
_cell.angle_gamma   90.00
#
_symmetry.space_group_name_H-M   'P 1'
#
loop_
_entity.id
_entity.type
_entity.pdbx_description
1 polymer ?
#
loop_
_entity_poly.entity_id
_entity_poly.type
_entity_poly.pdbx_seq_one_letter_code
_entity_poly.pdbx_strand_id
1 'polypeptide(L)'
;LLAETHNATQSRLYQLPPELLFLIQEYLSNLEIMALRAASRKFLHTFEAPKANCSDTRKFREVVRRGKFREICQRERDGHLHASHCVCSICMTIHPKAFFSPSERTRAPERRTCLGTHGVIELCRHIRCNYSGLTIYPIDFVCNREHYSVSPSEHHSLSVYRDTSKNEVVVRSGLILLRVPANVPITQDEVALAMRKVHEPMCTHLRIDDPKCLQRRYADSAKLPVESRGRYRPWEGLFSARAHKCPNHACDTRFYLYRKRVKGEDGDFDELVLAIYRYLGSLQKPTDPKWIAQLVEPESFSHYSESRGEDAAPK
;
A
#
# COMPACT_ATOMS: atom_id res chain seq x y z
N LEU A 1 21.26 -38.18 -7.39
CA LEU A 1 22.05 -39.13 -8.21
C LEU A 1 22.56 -38.45 -9.48
N LEU A 2 21.71 -38.04 -10.44
CA LEU A 2 22.19 -37.38 -11.67
C LEU A 2 23.09 -36.15 -11.45
N ALA A 3 22.68 -35.20 -10.59
CA ALA A 3 23.50 -34.01 -10.29
C ALA A 3 24.83 -34.34 -9.60
N GLU A 4 24.88 -35.42 -8.82
CA GLU A 4 26.07 -35.85 -8.10
C GLU A 4 27.09 -36.49 -9.05
N THR A 5 26.64 -37.36 -9.94
CA THR A 5 27.46 -37.94 -11.01
C THR A 5 27.97 -36.86 -11.98
N HIS A 6 27.13 -35.89 -12.32
CA HIS A 6 27.53 -34.74 -13.12
C HIS A 6 28.63 -33.93 -12.42
N ASN A 7 28.44 -33.56 -11.15
CA ASN A 7 29.43 -32.78 -10.40
C ASN A 7 30.75 -33.55 -10.25
N ALA A 8 30.70 -34.86 -10.03
CA ALA A 8 31.90 -35.70 -9.93
C ALA A 8 32.75 -35.68 -11.21
N THR A 9 32.15 -35.49 -12.38
CA THR A 9 32.86 -35.52 -13.67
C THR A 9 33.17 -34.12 -14.23
N GLN A 10 32.32 -33.13 -13.95
CA GLN A 10 32.39 -31.81 -14.58
C GLN A 10 32.88 -30.69 -13.65
N SER A 11 32.70 -30.82 -12.32
CA SER A 11 33.08 -29.75 -11.39
C SER A 11 34.48 -29.97 -10.83
N ARG A 12 35.44 -29.13 -11.25
CA ARG A 12 36.82 -29.14 -10.74
C ARG A 12 36.88 -28.96 -9.22
N LEU A 13 36.06 -28.06 -8.68
CA LEU A 13 35.94 -27.87 -7.23
C LEU A 13 35.44 -29.13 -6.53
N TYR A 14 34.45 -29.83 -7.11
CA TYR A 14 33.92 -31.07 -6.55
C TYR A 14 34.93 -32.23 -6.62
N GLN A 15 35.84 -32.22 -7.59
CA GLN A 15 36.91 -33.21 -7.75
C GLN A 15 38.09 -33.01 -6.80
N LEU A 16 38.19 -31.86 -6.13
CA LEU A 16 39.28 -31.62 -5.20
C LEU A 16 39.26 -32.64 -4.04
N PRO A 17 40.45 -33.07 -3.59
CA PRO A 17 40.58 -33.87 -2.39
C PRO A 17 40.21 -33.01 -1.14
N PRO A 18 39.72 -33.63 -0.05
CA PRO A 18 39.23 -32.92 1.13
C PRO A 18 40.22 -31.90 1.72
N GLU A 19 41.52 -32.19 1.69
CA GLU A 19 42.59 -31.35 2.23
C GLU A 19 42.62 -29.98 1.53
N LEU A 20 42.48 -29.96 0.21
CA LEU A 20 42.43 -28.71 -0.55
C LEU A 20 41.11 -27.96 -0.30
N LEU A 21 40.01 -28.67 -0.05
CA LEU A 21 38.74 -28.04 0.32
C LEU A 21 38.80 -27.39 1.70
N PHE A 22 39.50 -28.00 2.66
CA PHE A 22 39.76 -27.39 3.97
C PHE A 22 40.62 -26.13 3.86
N LEU A 23 41.68 -26.16 3.05
CA LEU A 23 42.48 -24.96 2.78
C LEU A 23 41.63 -23.84 2.17
N ILE A 24 40.75 -24.16 1.22
CA ILE A 24 39.82 -23.18 0.63
C ILE A 24 38.88 -22.61 1.71
N GLN A 25 38.37 -23.45 2.63
CA GLN A 25 37.45 -23.03 3.69
C GLN A 25 38.01 -21.86 4.52
N GLU A 26 39.31 -21.84 4.79
CA GLU A 26 39.97 -20.79 5.59
C GLU A 26 39.86 -19.39 4.95
N TYR A 27 39.61 -19.31 3.64
CA TYR A 27 39.46 -18.07 2.89
C TYR A 27 38.01 -17.68 2.61
N LEU A 28 37.05 -18.52 3.02
CA LEU A 28 35.63 -18.29 2.76
C LEU A 28 34.94 -17.61 3.94
N SER A 29 34.04 -16.69 3.63
CA SER A 29 33.09 -16.17 4.61
C SER A 29 32.09 -17.24 5.05
N ASN A 30 31.46 -17.04 6.21
CA ASN A 30 30.36 -17.89 6.68
C ASN A 30 29.27 -18.06 5.62
N LEU A 31 28.93 -16.99 4.89
CA LEU A 31 27.91 -16.99 3.84
C LEU A 31 28.28 -17.92 2.68
N GLU A 32 29.54 -17.91 2.26
CA GLU A 32 30.04 -18.75 1.16
C GLU A 32 30.11 -20.22 1.57
N ILE A 33 30.54 -20.50 2.81
CA ILE A 33 30.51 -21.86 3.37
C ILE A 33 29.06 -22.36 3.42
N MET A 34 28.11 -21.55 3.89
CA MET A 34 26.67 -21.91 3.86
C MET A 34 26.20 -22.23 2.43
N ALA A 35 26.61 -21.43 1.44
CA ALA A 35 26.26 -21.63 0.03
C ALA A 35 26.85 -22.93 -0.54
N LEU A 36 28.13 -23.22 -0.28
CA LEU A 36 28.77 -24.47 -0.72
C LEU A 36 28.12 -25.70 -0.09
N ARG A 37 27.87 -25.65 1.22
CA ARG A 37 27.18 -26.73 1.95
C ARG A 37 25.77 -26.98 1.40
N ALA A 38 25.06 -25.94 0.97
CA ALA A 38 23.74 -26.06 0.38
C ALA A 38 23.76 -26.56 -1.07
N ALA A 39 24.88 -26.41 -1.78
CA ALA A 39 25.01 -26.80 -3.19
C ALA A 39 25.22 -28.31 -3.40
N SER A 40 25.81 -29.04 -2.44
CA SER A 40 26.01 -30.49 -2.57
C SER A 40 26.14 -31.22 -1.23
N ARG A 41 25.80 -32.52 -1.24
CA ARG A 41 25.98 -33.40 -0.07
C ARG A 41 27.46 -33.59 0.30
N LYS A 42 28.37 -33.72 -0.68
CA LYS A 42 29.82 -33.79 -0.41
C LYS A 42 30.26 -32.57 0.39
N PHE A 43 29.96 -31.36 -0.09
CA PHE A 43 30.33 -30.13 0.61
C PHE A 43 29.65 -29.96 1.97
N LEU A 44 28.40 -30.42 2.11
CA LEU A 44 27.72 -30.44 3.41
C LEU A 44 28.48 -31.27 4.48
N HIS A 45 29.11 -32.37 4.07
CA HIS A 45 29.86 -33.26 4.95
C HIS A 45 31.36 -32.92 5.04
N THR A 46 31.94 -32.30 4.01
CA THR A 46 33.35 -31.92 3.99
C THR A 46 33.61 -30.60 4.71
N PHE A 47 32.87 -29.53 4.40
CA PHE A 47 33.07 -28.26 5.08
C PHE A 47 32.55 -28.34 6.51
N GLU A 48 33.12 -27.58 7.44
CA GLU A 48 32.55 -27.44 8.78
C GLU A 48 31.30 -26.55 8.75
N ALA A 49 30.42 -26.69 9.76
CA ALA A 49 29.27 -25.81 9.88
C ALA A 49 29.75 -24.40 10.30
N PRO A 50 29.42 -23.34 9.53
CA PRO A 50 29.91 -22.01 9.85
C PRO A 50 29.23 -21.48 11.11
N LYS A 51 29.95 -20.67 11.89
CA LYS A 51 29.41 -19.94 13.05
C LYS A 51 28.63 -18.71 12.57
N ALA A 52 27.57 -18.95 11.81
CA ALA A 52 26.76 -17.92 11.17
C ALA A 52 25.92 -17.14 12.19
N ASN A 53 25.94 -15.81 12.08
CA ASN A 53 25.06 -14.96 12.88
C ASN A 53 23.71 -14.72 12.15
N CYS A 54 22.83 -13.92 12.77
CA CYS A 54 21.54 -13.56 12.18
C CYS A 54 21.66 -12.82 10.83
N SER A 55 22.71 -12.00 10.66
CA SER A 55 22.97 -11.27 9.41
C SER A 55 23.37 -12.22 8.28
N ASP A 56 24.27 -13.17 8.56
CA ASP A 56 24.70 -14.20 7.61
C ASP A 56 23.51 -15.06 7.16
N THR A 57 22.69 -15.49 8.11
CA THR A 57 21.47 -16.26 7.82
C THR A 57 20.50 -15.48 6.93
N ARG A 58 20.33 -14.16 7.18
CA ARG A 58 19.50 -13.28 6.35
C ARG A 58 20.04 -13.15 4.93
N LYS A 59 21.35 -12.90 4.79
CA LYS A 59 22.03 -12.82 3.48
C LYS A 59 21.93 -14.14 2.71
N PHE A 60 22.11 -15.27 3.41
CA PHE A 60 22.00 -16.60 2.80
C PHE A 60 20.58 -16.86 2.27
N ARG A 61 19.55 -16.54 3.06
CA ARG A 61 18.15 -16.62 2.59
C ARG A 61 17.91 -15.76 1.36
N GLU A 62 18.51 -14.58 1.29
CA GLU A 62 18.41 -13.70 0.12
C GLU A 62 19.08 -14.32 -1.13
N VAL A 63 20.28 -14.90 -0.98
CA VAL A 63 20.96 -15.61 -2.07
C VAL A 63 20.12 -16.77 -2.59
N VAL A 64 19.58 -17.60 -1.70
CA VAL A 64 18.69 -18.72 -2.07
C VAL A 64 17.43 -18.20 -2.77
N ARG A 65 16.83 -17.11 -2.28
CA ARG A 65 15.66 -16.48 -2.90
C ARG A 65 15.97 -15.99 -4.32
N ARG A 66 17.12 -15.34 -4.54
CA ARG A 66 17.57 -14.90 -5.86
C ARG A 66 17.86 -16.08 -6.80
N GLY A 67 18.41 -17.18 -6.29
CA GLY A 67 18.61 -18.42 -7.05
C GLY A 67 17.29 -18.98 -7.59
N LYS A 68 16.30 -19.18 -6.70
CA LYS A 68 14.95 -19.62 -7.07
C LYS A 68 14.28 -18.66 -8.06
N PHE A 69 14.45 -17.35 -7.85
CA PHE A 69 13.92 -16.34 -8.75
C PHE A 69 14.46 -16.49 -10.19
N ARG A 70 15.77 -16.70 -10.36
CA ARG A 70 16.37 -16.93 -11.70
C ARG A 70 15.81 -18.17 -12.38
N GLU A 71 15.62 -19.26 -11.63
CA GLU A 71 15.00 -20.48 -12.15
C GLU A 71 13.57 -20.21 -12.63
N ILE A 72 12.76 -19.50 -11.84
CA ILE A 72 11.39 -19.15 -12.23
C ILE A 72 11.39 -18.23 -13.48
N CYS A 73 12.30 -17.27 -13.58
CA CYS A 73 12.44 -16.43 -14.78
C CYS A 73 12.77 -17.26 -16.02
N GLN A 74 13.68 -18.23 -15.89
CA GLN A 74 14.03 -19.13 -16.98
C GLN A 74 12.84 -19.99 -17.41
N ARG A 75 12.10 -20.53 -16.44
CA ARG A 75 10.86 -21.27 -16.71
C ARG A 75 9.82 -20.42 -17.44
N GLU A 76 9.70 -19.12 -17.16
CA GLU A 76 8.82 -18.23 -17.91
C GLU A 76 9.28 -18.11 -19.37
N ARG A 77 10.58 -17.87 -19.60
CA ARG A 77 11.16 -17.77 -20.95
C ARG A 77 10.95 -19.02 -21.78
N ASP A 78 11.13 -20.18 -21.16
CA ASP A 78 10.99 -21.47 -21.82
C ASP A 78 9.52 -21.86 -22.04
N GLY A 79 8.55 -21.03 -21.64
CA GLY A 79 7.12 -21.31 -21.78
C GLY A 79 6.58 -22.35 -20.79
N HIS A 80 7.33 -22.68 -19.73
CA HIS A 80 6.95 -23.64 -18.71
C HIS A 80 6.05 -23.07 -17.59
N LEU A 81 5.68 -21.78 -17.66
CA LEU A 81 4.70 -21.16 -16.77
C LEU A 81 3.32 -21.12 -17.42
N HIS A 82 2.27 -21.13 -16.59
CA HIS A 82 0.91 -20.99 -17.06
C HIS A 82 0.71 -19.68 -17.83
N ALA A 83 0.01 -19.72 -18.97
CA ALA A 83 -0.14 -18.57 -19.87
C ALA A 83 -0.78 -17.34 -19.23
N SER A 84 -1.55 -17.50 -18.14
CA SER A 84 -2.16 -16.40 -17.37
C SER A 84 -1.28 -15.86 -16.24
N HIS A 85 -0.02 -16.28 -16.13
CA HIS A 85 0.89 -15.88 -15.06
C HIS A 85 2.15 -15.20 -15.60
N CYS A 86 2.73 -14.36 -14.74
CA CYS A 86 3.95 -13.60 -14.99
C CYS A 86 4.78 -13.54 -13.71
N VAL A 87 6.10 -13.47 -13.86
CA VAL A 87 7.04 -13.27 -12.76
C VAL A 87 7.15 -11.80 -12.40
N CYS A 88 7.28 -11.52 -11.11
CA CYS A 88 7.58 -10.18 -10.57
C CYS A 88 8.96 -10.17 -9.91
N SER A 89 9.80 -9.23 -10.31
CA SER A 89 11.18 -9.07 -9.83
C SER A 89 11.30 -8.60 -8.39
N ILE A 90 10.37 -7.75 -7.94
CA ILE A 90 10.37 -7.22 -6.57
C ILE A 90 9.85 -8.27 -5.57
N CYS A 91 8.74 -8.92 -5.91
CA CYS A 91 8.19 -10.01 -5.09
C CYS A 91 9.03 -11.29 -5.17
N MET A 92 9.83 -11.44 -6.24
CA MET A 92 10.60 -12.64 -6.58
C MET A 92 9.73 -13.91 -6.63
N THR A 93 8.54 -13.79 -7.23
CA THR A 93 7.56 -14.89 -7.32
C THR A 93 6.64 -14.71 -8.54
N ILE A 94 5.74 -15.67 -8.75
CA ILE A 94 4.78 -15.72 -9.85
C ILE A 94 3.44 -15.11 -9.41
N HIS A 95 2.83 -14.33 -10.29
CA HIS A 95 1.53 -13.71 -10.08
C HIS A 95 0.63 -13.84 -11.33
N PRO A 96 -0.70 -13.83 -11.18
CA PRO A 96 -1.60 -13.65 -12.31
C PRO A 96 -1.28 -12.40 -13.14
N LYS A 97 -1.41 -12.48 -14.46
CA LYS A 97 -1.20 -11.39 -15.42
C LYS A 97 -2.04 -10.15 -15.11
N ALA A 98 -3.21 -10.34 -14.49
CA ALA A 98 -4.08 -9.26 -14.03
C ALA A 98 -3.39 -8.31 -13.02
N PHE A 99 -2.34 -8.77 -12.32
CA PHE A 99 -1.55 -7.95 -11.41
C PHE A 99 -0.40 -7.20 -12.06
N PHE A 100 -0.36 -7.12 -13.39
CA PHE A 100 0.65 -6.36 -14.14
C PHE A 100 -0.07 -5.42 -15.10
N SER A 101 0.43 -4.19 -15.21
CA SER A 101 0.01 -3.26 -16.25
C SER A 101 0.33 -3.84 -17.64
N PRO A 102 -0.36 -3.41 -18.71
CA PRO A 102 -0.05 -3.84 -20.07
C PRO A 102 1.43 -3.64 -20.44
N SER A 103 2.02 -2.51 -20.02
CA SER A 103 3.42 -2.17 -20.28
C SER A 103 4.41 -3.06 -19.53
N GLU A 104 4.07 -3.51 -18.32
CA GLU A 104 4.91 -4.45 -17.56
C GLU A 104 4.86 -5.86 -18.13
N ARG A 105 3.71 -6.30 -18.69
CA ARG A 105 3.57 -7.66 -19.25
C ARG A 105 4.52 -7.95 -20.40
N THR A 106 4.93 -6.92 -21.16
CA THR A 106 5.87 -7.06 -22.29
C THR A 106 7.33 -7.04 -21.86
N ARG A 107 7.64 -6.64 -20.62
CA ARG A 107 9.00 -6.60 -20.10
C ARG A 107 9.54 -8.00 -19.80
N ALA A 108 10.87 -8.12 -19.80
CA ALA A 108 11.57 -9.32 -19.37
C ALA A 108 11.28 -9.64 -17.87
N PRO A 109 11.20 -10.93 -17.48
CA PRO A 109 10.89 -11.36 -16.11
C PRO A 109 11.73 -10.68 -15.01
N GLU A 110 13.02 -10.45 -15.27
CA GLU A 110 13.95 -9.85 -14.32
C GLU A 110 13.70 -8.37 -14.04
N ARG A 111 13.04 -7.67 -14.97
CA ARG A 111 12.74 -6.23 -14.88
C ARG A 111 11.27 -5.93 -14.62
N ARG A 112 10.41 -6.95 -14.69
CA ARG A 112 8.97 -6.80 -14.57
C ARG A 112 8.53 -6.62 -13.13
N THR A 113 7.67 -5.65 -12.86
CA THR A 113 7.12 -5.38 -11.53
C THR A 113 5.59 -5.49 -11.54
N CYS A 114 5.00 -6.01 -10.46
CA CYS A 114 3.55 -6.09 -10.35
C CYS A 114 2.96 -4.76 -9.87
N LEU A 115 1.69 -4.50 -10.22
CA LEU A 115 0.89 -3.35 -9.80
C LEU A 115 0.97 -3.13 -8.30
N GLY A 116 0.94 -4.22 -7.53
CA GLY A 116 1.08 -4.17 -6.08
C GLY A 116 2.36 -3.49 -5.57
N THR A 117 3.44 -3.51 -6.34
CA THR A 117 4.74 -2.96 -5.94
C THR A 117 5.02 -1.57 -6.50
N HIS A 118 4.70 -1.32 -7.78
CA HIS A 118 4.95 -0.02 -8.41
C HIS A 118 3.74 0.91 -8.38
N GLY A 119 2.53 0.37 -8.23
CA GLY A 119 1.31 1.15 -8.12
C GLY A 119 1.34 2.04 -6.90
N VAL A 120 0.71 3.20 -7.03
CA VAL A 120 0.68 4.21 -5.97
C VAL A 120 -0.74 4.39 -5.47
N ILE A 121 -0.88 4.58 -4.16
CA ILE A 121 -2.10 5.09 -3.58
C ILE A 121 -2.01 6.61 -3.51
N GLU A 122 -3.06 7.29 -3.95
CA GLU A 122 -3.22 8.72 -3.74
C GLU A 122 -3.82 8.94 -2.36
N LEU A 123 -3.03 9.44 -1.40
CA LEU A 123 -3.54 9.76 -0.07
C LEU A 123 -4.27 11.11 -0.08
N CYS A 124 -3.77 12.03 -0.90
CA CYS A 124 -4.40 13.28 -1.29
C CYS A 124 -3.85 13.70 -2.66
N ARG A 125 -4.30 14.83 -3.21
CA ARG A 125 -3.77 15.38 -4.48
C ARG A 125 -2.26 15.61 -4.51
N HIS A 126 -1.64 15.76 -3.33
CA HIS A 126 -0.24 16.12 -3.20
C HIS A 126 0.64 14.95 -2.75
N ILE A 127 0.07 13.99 -2.03
CA ILE A 127 0.81 12.89 -1.40
C ILE A 127 0.39 11.59 -2.04
N ARG A 128 1.39 10.90 -2.56
CA ARG A 128 1.28 9.55 -3.11
C ARG A 128 2.26 8.65 -2.42
N CYS A 129 1.88 7.41 -2.24
CA CYS A 129 2.72 6.42 -1.59
C CYS A 129 2.64 5.09 -2.34
N ASN A 130 3.76 4.41 -2.50
CA ASN A 130 3.76 3.03 -2.99
C ASN A 130 3.76 2.06 -1.80
N TYR A 131 3.80 0.77 -2.11
CA TYR A 131 3.78 -0.28 -1.09
C TYR A 131 4.94 -0.14 -0.10
N SER A 132 6.17 0.07 -0.60
CA SER A 132 7.35 0.24 0.23
C SER A 132 7.22 1.41 1.20
N GLY A 133 6.71 2.55 0.73
CA GLY A 133 6.49 3.72 1.57
C GLY A 133 5.52 3.46 2.70
N LEU A 134 4.46 2.65 2.53
CA LEU A 134 3.52 2.33 3.61
C LEU A 134 3.98 1.24 4.57
N THR A 135 4.97 0.42 4.18
CA THR A 135 5.50 -0.64 5.04
C THR A 135 6.47 -0.15 6.12
N ILE A 136 6.94 1.09 6.03
CA ILE A 136 7.86 1.71 7.01
C ILE A 136 7.03 2.27 8.18
N TYR A 137 6.40 1.41 8.97
CA TYR A 137 5.49 1.84 10.05
C TYR A 137 6.23 2.31 11.33
N PRO A 138 5.71 3.30 12.10
CA PRO A 138 4.56 4.18 11.83
C PRO A 138 4.92 5.40 10.95
N ILE A 139 3.94 5.93 10.20
CA ILE A 139 4.10 7.16 9.40
C ILE A 139 2.91 8.07 9.60
N ASP A 140 3.18 9.24 10.16
CA ASP A 140 2.26 10.36 10.13
C ASP A 140 2.54 11.19 8.87
N PHE A 141 1.54 11.30 8.00
CA PHE A 141 1.62 12.13 6.81
C PHE A 141 0.98 13.48 7.09
N VAL A 142 1.78 14.54 7.09
CA VAL A 142 1.26 15.91 7.11
C VAL A 142 1.37 16.47 5.70
N CYS A 143 0.24 16.81 5.09
CA CYS A 143 0.26 17.57 3.86
C CYS A 143 0.19 19.06 4.17
N ASN A 144 1.28 19.79 3.88
CA ASN A 144 1.37 21.24 4.11
C ASN A 144 0.83 22.07 2.94
N ARG A 145 0.20 21.44 1.94
CA ARG A 145 -0.38 22.15 0.79
C ARG A 145 -1.86 22.40 1.04
N GLU A 146 -2.40 23.41 0.35
CA GLU A 146 -3.80 23.79 0.49
C GLU A 146 -4.73 22.65 0.09
N HIS A 147 -5.49 22.19 1.07
CA HIS A 147 -6.65 21.35 0.87
C HIS A 147 -7.89 22.18 1.12
N TYR A 148 -9.00 21.84 0.46
CA TYR A 148 -10.28 22.45 0.80
C TYR A 148 -10.60 22.14 2.28
N SER A 149 -10.56 23.18 3.11
CA SER A 149 -11.02 23.19 4.50
C SER A 149 -11.58 24.57 4.78
N VAL A 150 -12.76 24.62 5.41
CA VAL A 150 -13.36 25.89 5.83
C VAL A 150 -12.69 26.43 7.11
N SER A 151 -11.89 25.61 7.80
CA SER A 151 -11.18 26.01 9.00
C SER A 151 -9.74 26.44 8.66
N PRO A 152 -9.34 27.71 8.88
CA PRO A 152 -7.99 28.17 8.60
C PRO A 152 -6.93 27.56 9.52
N SER A 153 -7.32 27.07 10.70
CA SER A 153 -6.44 26.48 11.71
C SER A 153 -6.40 24.96 11.71
N GLU A 154 -7.42 24.29 11.15
CA GLU A 154 -7.48 22.84 11.04
C GLU A 154 -7.37 22.44 9.55
N HIS A 155 -6.15 22.13 9.14
CA HIS A 155 -5.88 21.54 7.83
C HIS A 155 -6.50 20.14 7.71
N HIS A 156 -6.68 19.69 6.46
CA HIS A 156 -6.99 18.31 6.13
C HIS A 156 -6.16 17.34 6.98
N SER A 157 -6.84 16.57 7.85
CA SER A 157 -6.17 15.60 8.70
C SER A 157 -6.01 14.30 7.92
N LEU A 158 -4.77 13.93 7.65
CA LEU A 158 -4.42 12.66 7.02
C LEU A 158 -3.57 11.85 8.02
N SER A 159 -3.93 10.59 8.27
CA SER A 159 -3.10 9.70 9.07
C SER A 159 -3.12 8.28 8.53
N VAL A 160 -2.01 7.57 8.73
CA VAL A 160 -1.87 6.17 8.37
C VAL A 160 -1.47 5.40 9.62
N TYR A 161 -2.32 4.49 10.06
CA TYR A 161 -2.07 3.67 11.25
C TYR A 161 -2.39 2.21 10.99
N ARG A 162 -1.93 1.33 11.88
CA ARG A 162 -2.30 -0.08 11.89
C ARG A 162 -3.44 -0.30 12.88
N ASP A 163 -4.59 -0.73 12.39
CA ASP A 163 -5.67 -1.24 13.22
C ASP A 163 -5.23 -2.58 13.82
N THR A 164 -4.89 -2.58 15.10
CA THR A 164 -4.37 -3.76 15.81
C THR A 164 -5.42 -4.86 15.95
N SER A 165 -6.71 -4.52 15.94
CA SER A 165 -7.80 -5.50 16.07
C SER A 165 -7.92 -6.39 14.85
N LYS A 166 -7.66 -5.84 13.66
CA LYS A 166 -7.75 -6.53 12.37
C LYS A 166 -6.39 -6.81 11.73
N ASN A 167 -5.32 -6.25 12.30
CA ASN A 167 -3.98 -6.23 11.72
C ASN A 167 -3.96 -5.63 10.29
N GLU A 168 -4.72 -4.55 10.09
CA GLU A 168 -4.84 -3.87 8.79
C GLU A 168 -4.21 -2.48 8.83
N VAL A 169 -3.64 -2.04 7.71
CA VAL A 169 -3.22 -0.65 7.53
C VAL A 169 -4.41 0.16 7.08
N VAL A 170 -4.67 1.27 7.77
CA VAL A 170 -5.81 2.15 7.54
C VAL A 170 -5.30 3.56 7.26
N VAL A 171 -5.73 4.12 6.12
CA VAL A 171 -5.58 5.54 5.85
C VAL A 171 -6.85 6.23 6.31
N ARG A 172 -6.73 7.21 7.20
CA ARG A 172 -7.83 8.08 7.62
C ARG A 172 -7.60 9.48 7.06
N SER A 173 -8.62 10.00 6.39
CA SER A 173 -8.69 11.39 5.94
C SER A 173 -9.90 12.06 6.60
N GLY A 174 -9.71 13.25 7.14
CA GLY A 174 -10.73 14.08 7.76
C GLY A 174 -10.76 15.47 7.12
N LEU A 175 -11.90 15.85 6.58
CA LEU A 175 -12.11 17.11 5.86
C LEU A 175 -13.25 17.89 6.51
N ILE A 176 -12.99 19.14 6.88
CA ILE A 176 -14.02 20.04 7.43
C ILE A 176 -14.72 20.72 6.26
N LEU A 177 -15.95 20.29 5.99
CA LEU A 177 -16.74 20.74 4.85
C LEU A 177 -17.38 22.11 5.07
N LEU A 178 -17.87 22.33 6.28
CA LEU A 178 -18.64 23.50 6.70
C LEU A 178 -18.35 23.81 8.17
N ARG A 179 -18.42 25.09 8.51
CA ARG A 179 -18.42 25.58 9.89
C ARG A 179 -19.57 26.56 10.04
N VAL A 180 -20.47 26.28 10.97
CA VAL A 180 -21.65 27.11 11.25
C VAL A 180 -21.71 27.44 12.73
N PRO A 181 -22.40 28.52 13.15
CA PRO A 181 -22.64 28.77 14.57
C PRO A 181 -23.36 27.58 15.22
N ALA A 182 -23.10 27.38 16.50
CA ALA A 182 -23.72 26.33 17.29
C ALA A 182 -25.25 26.26 17.10
N ASN A 183 -25.77 25.05 16.95
CA ASN A 183 -27.21 24.76 16.83
C ASN A 183 -27.88 25.32 15.57
N VAL A 184 -27.15 25.95 14.64
CA VAL A 184 -27.70 26.35 13.35
C VAL A 184 -27.92 25.10 12.48
N PRO A 185 -29.12 24.87 11.91
CA PRO A 185 -29.35 23.73 11.03
C PRO A 185 -28.48 23.84 9.78
N ILE A 186 -27.94 22.70 9.32
CA ILE A 186 -27.18 22.62 8.05
C ILE A 186 -28.12 22.02 7.01
N THR A 187 -28.36 22.76 5.94
CA THR A 187 -29.22 22.33 4.84
C THR A 187 -28.52 21.34 3.92
N GLN A 188 -29.29 20.51 3.22
CA GLN A 188 -28.76 19.56 2.24
C GLN A 188 -28.01 20.26 1.10
N ASP A 189 -28.47 21.43 0.66
CA ASP A 189 -27.86 22.18 -0.43
C ASP A 189 -26.49 22.74 -0.04
N GLU A 190 -26.33 23.20 1.21
CA GLU A 190 -25.03 23.63 1.74
C GLU A 190 -24.02 22.48 1.76
N VAL A 191 -24.45 21.29 2.20
CA VAL A 191 -23.55 20.11 2.20
C VAL A 191 -23.18 19.71 0.78
N ALA A 192 -24.16 19.66 -0.14
CA ALA A 192 -23.91 19.33 -1.54
C ALA A 192 -22.98 20.34 -2.20
N LEU A 193 -23.13 21.64 -1.89
CA LEU A 193 -22.24 22.69 -2.36
C LEU A 193 -20.83 22.52 -1.80
N ALA A 194 -20.68 22.29 -0.49
CA ALA A 194 -19.38 22.06 0.14
C ALA A 194 -18.67 20.84 -0.45
N MET A 195 -19.40 19.73 -0.65
CA MET A 195 -18.85 18.49 -1.20
C MET A 195 -18.40 18.62 -2.66
N ARG A 196 -19.07 19.46 -3.46
CA ARG A 196 -18.61 19.79 -4.83
C ARG A 196 -17.30 20.57 -4.85
N LYS A 197 -17.03 21.37 -3.82
CA LYS A 197 -15.74 22.07 -3.65
C LYS A 197 -14.64 21.12 -3.19
N VAL A 198 -15.01 20.02 -2.51
CA VAL A 198 -14.05 18.98 -2.20
C VAL A 198 -13.67 18.24 -3.47
N HIS A 199 -12.38 18.15 -3.61
CA HIS A 199 -11.73 17.85 -4.86
C HIS A 199 -10.76 16.67 -4.67
N GLU A 200 -10.70 16.15 -3.45
CA GLU A 200 -9.93 15.00 -3.03
C GLU A 200 -10.62 13.68 -3.42
N PRO A 201 -9.87 12.66 -3.85
CA PRO A 201 -10.43 11.33 -4.08
C PRO A 201 -10.75 10.63 -2.75
N MET A 202 -11.93 10.01 -2.62
CA MET A 202 -12.18 9.07 -1.52
C MET A 202 -11.44 7.74 -1.76
N CYS A 203 -11.54 7.25 -3.00
CA CYS A 203 -10.71 6.19 -3.56
C CYS A 203 -10.79 6.26 -5.10
N THR A 204 -10.13 5.34 -5.78
CA THR A 204 -10.13 5.24 -7.26
C THR A 204 -11.50 4.93 -7.86
N HIS A 205 -12.42 4.37 -7.07
CA HIS A 205 -13.76 3.97 -7.51
C HIS A 205 -14.85 4.96 -7.09
N LEU A 206 -14.55 5.86 -6.16
CA LEU A 206 -15.54 6.74 -5.56
C LEU A 206 -15.01 8.16 -5.55
N ARG A 207 -15.72 9.02 -6.29
CA ARG A 207 -15.48 10.45 -6.30
C ARG A 207 -16.51 11.16 -5.44
N ILE A 208 -16.06 12.24 -4.79
CA ILE A 208 -16.91 13.04 -3.91
C ILE A 208 -17.98 13.79 -4.70
N ASP A 209 -17.65 14.17 -5.93
CA ASP A 209 -18.52 14.90 -6.85
C ASP A 209 -19.59 14.03 -7.54
N ASP A 210 -19.61 12.70 -7.36
CA ASP A 210 -20.59 11.82 -7.99
C ASP A 210 -22.01 12.07 -7.44
N PRO A 211 -22.97 12.55 -8.23
CA PRO A 211 -24.34 12.80 -7.79
C PRO A 211 -25.02 11.59 -7.14
N LYS A 212 -24.67 10.36 -7.54
CA LYS A 212 -25.23 9.13 -6.93
C LYS A 212 -24.68 8.90 -5.52
N CYS A 213 -23.43 9.27 -5.29
CA CYS A 213 -22.80 9.33 -3.97
C CYS A 213 -23.53 10.38 -3.11
N LEU A 214 -23.81 11.55 -3.68
CA LEU A 214 -24.45 12.67 -3.00
C LEU A 214 -25.92 12.38 -2.58
N GLN A 215 -26.77 11.99 -3.52
CA GLN A 215 -28.23 12.04 -3.36
C GLN A 215 -28.82 11.06 -2.31
N ARG A 216 -28.27 9.85 -2.20
CA ARG A 216 -28.73 8.85 -1.20
C ARG A 216 -28.22 9.12 0.21
N ARG A 217 -27.22 9.99 0.36
CA ARG A 217 -26.39 10.10 1.57
C ARG A 217 -26.71 11.35 2.40
N TYR A 218 -27.41 12.32 1.82
CA TYR A 218 -27.78 13.59 2.47
C TYR A 218 -29.12 13.61 3.18
N ALA A 219 -30.03 12.70 2.87
CA ALA A 219 -31.34 12.66 3.53
C ALA A 219 -31.21 12.47 5.06
N ASP A 220 -30.12 11.84 5.50
CA ASP A 220 -29.86 11.55 6.92
C ASP A 220 -28.96 12.60 7.59
N SER A 221 -28.22 13.44 6.83
CA SER A 221 -27.24 14.36 7.42
C SER A 221 -27.88 15.51 8.20
N ALA A 222 -29.07 15.97 7.80
CA ALA A 222 -29.83 17.00 8.49
C ALA A 222 -30.32 16.56 9.89
N LYS A 223 -30.32 15.24 10.17
CA LYS A 223 -30.74 14.64 11.45
C LYS A 223 -29.56 14.12 12.27
N LEU A 224 -28.32 14.45 11.89
CA LEU A 224 -27.16 13.98 12.63
C LEU A 224 -27.13 14.65 14.02
N PRO A 225 -27.18 13.86 15.11
CA PRO A 225 -27.03 14.41 16.44
C PRO A 225 -25.66 15.09 16.56
N VAL A 226 -25.63 16.23 17.26
CA VAL A 226 -24.38 16.91 17.58
C VAL A 226 -23.58 16.02 18.52
N GLU A 227 -22.36 15.67 18.13
CA GLU A 227 -21.46 14.92 19.01
C GLU A 227 -20.88 15.88 20.06
N SER A 228 -21.36 15.76 21.31
CA SER A 228 -20.78 16.45 22.45
C SER A 228 -19.44 15.79 22.82
N ARG A 229 -18.36 16.60 22.83
CA ARG A 229 -16.97 16.17 23.04
C ARG A 229 -16.79 15.18 24.20
N GLY A 230 -15.96 14.18 23.95
CA GLY A 230 -15.05 13.64 24.96
C GLY A 230 -15.07 12.12 25.09
N ARG A 231 -14.08 11.46 24.49
CA ARG A 231 -13.71 10.03 24.69
C ARG A 231 -14.53 8.96 23.97
N TYR A 232 -15.37 9.29 22.99
CA TYR A 232 -15.97 8.21 22.19
C TYR A 232 -14.94 7.69 21.18
N ARG A 233 -14.50 6.43 21.36
CA ARG A 233 -13.74 5.70 20.35
C ARG A 233 -14.67 5.52 19.15
N PRO A 234 -14.38 6.08 17.96
CA PRO A 234 -15.26 5.98 16.78
C PRO A 234 -15.53 4.55 16.28
N TRP A 235 -14.95 3.54 16.93
CA TRP A 235 -14.75 2.20 16.39
C TRP A 235 -15.77 1.16 16.84
N GLU A 236 -16.50 1.38 17.94
CA GLU A 236 -17.35 0.33 18.52
C GLU A 236 -18.83 0.71 18.39
N GLY A 237 -19.50 0.15 17.37
CA GLY A 237 -20.96 0.01 17.36
C GLY A 237 -21.72 0.97 16.44
N LEU A 238 -21.86 2.25 16.80
CA LEU A 238 -22.87 3.12 16.15
C LEU A 238 -22.49 3.63 14.74
N PHE A 239 -21.21 3.94 14.50
CA PHE A 239 -20.79 4.52 13.21
C PHE A 239 -20.74 3.50 12.07
N SER A 240 -20.48 2.22 12.38
CA SER A 240 -20.39 1.20 11.34
C SER A 240 -21.71 0.94 10.63
N ALA A 241 -22.86 1.20 11.29
CA ALA A 241 -24.18 1.01 10.68
C ALA A 241 -24.51 2.09 9.63
N ARG A 242 -23.92 3.28 9.75
CA ARG A 242 -24.16 4.43 8.84
C ARG A 242 -23.02 4.70 7.88
N ALA A 243 -21.87 4.03 8.04
CA ALA A 243 -20.75 4.17 7.14
C ALA A 243 -21.11 3.68 5.74
N HIS A 244 -20.94 4.55 4.75
CA HIS A 244 -21.10 4.19 3.36
C HIS A 244 -19.86 3.48 2.86
N LYS A 245 -20.06 2.41 2.09
CA LYS A 245 -18.98 1.61 1.51
C LYS A 245 -18.80 1.92 0.03
N CYS A 246 -17.56 1.80 -0.44
CA CYS A 246 -17.26 1.74 -1.86
C CYS A 246 -18.02 0.55 -2.50
N PRO A 247 -18.61 0.71 -3.71
CA PRO A 247 -19.33 -0.36 -4.39
C PRO A 247 -18.42 -1.46 -4.95
N ASN A 248 -17.13 -1.19 -5.16
CA ASN A 248 -16.17 -2.22 -5.57
C ASN A 248 -15.89 -3.16 -4.39
N HIS A 249 -16.23 -4.44 -4.54
CA HIS A 249 -16.08 -5.49 -3.53
C HIS A 249 -14.65 -5.72 -3.03
N ALA A 250 -13.64 -5.41 -3.85
CA ALA A 250 -12.23 -5.53 -3.46
C ALA A 250 -11.73 -4.28 -2.71
N CYS A 251 -12.48 -3.17 -2.73
CA CYS A 251 -12.10 -1.91 -2.10
C CYS A 251 -12.91 -1.67 -0.83
N ASP A 252 -12.25 -1.76 0.33
CA ASP A 252 -12.85 -1.49 1.64
C ASP A 252 -12.64 -0.02 2.02
N THR A 253 -13.09 0.90 1.16
CA THR A 253 -13.18 2.32 1.51
C THR A 253 -14.53 2.58 2.16
N ARG A 254 -14.50 3.24 3.32
CA ARG A 254 -15.66 3.64 4.09
C ARG A 254 -15.61 5.12 4.35
N PHE A 255 -16.74 5.79 4.38
CA PHE A 255 -16.78 7.18 4.78
C PHE A 255 -18.14 7.53 5.38
N TYR A 256 -18.18 8.61 6.14
CA TYR A 256 -19.39 9.13 6.75
C TYR A 256 -19.24 10.61 7.05
N LEU A 257 -20.39 11.26 7.25
CA LEU A 257 -20.50 12.64 7.69
C LEU A 257 -20.89 12.65 9.17
N TYR A 258 -20.28 13.54 9.94
CA TYR A 258 -20.67 13.76 11.33
C TYR A 258 -20.51 15.23 11.71
N ARG A 259 -21.26 15.64 12.74
CA ARG A 259 -21.29 17.01 13.24
C ARG A 259 -20.53 17.09 14.56
N LYS A 260 -19.45 17.86 14.59
CA LYS A 260 -18.55 18.03 15.75
C LYS A 260 -18.75 19.43 16.34
N ARG A 261 -19.01 19.51 17.64
CA ARG A 261 -19.03 20.79 18.38
C ARG A 261 -17.61 21.24 18.73
N VAL A 262 -17.26 22.45 18.32
CA VAL A 262 -16.00 23.11 18.65
C VAL A 262 -16.28 24.34 19.51
N LYS A 263 -15.68 24.39 20.69
CA LYS A 263 -15.71 25.57 21.55
C LYS A 263 -14.62 26.54 21.09
N GLY A 264 -14.99 27.76 20.74
CA GLY A 264 -14.08 28.85 20.42
C GLY A 264 -14.22 30.02 21.40
N GLU A 265 -13.26 30.95 21.38
CA GLU A 265 -13.33 32.19 22.16
C GLU A 265 -14.50 33.07 21.70
N ASP A 266 -14.75 33.13 20.39
CA ASP A 266 -15.87 33.85 19.76
C ASP A 266 -17.21 33.09 19.81
N GLY A 267 -17.29 32.05 20.64
CA GLY A 267 -18.47 31.21 20.79
C GLY A 267 -18.31 29.78 20.26
N ASP A 268 -19.38 29.01 20.45
CA ASP A 268 -19.43 27.62 20.01
C ASP A 268 -19.81 27.52 18.53
N PHE A 269 -19.13 26.64 17.80
CA PHE A 269 -19.38 26.33 16.40
C PHE A 269 -19.66 24.84 16.21
N ASP A 270 -20.41 24.52 15.18
CA ASP A 270 -20.53 23.15 14.68
C ASP A 270 -19.79 23.01 13.36
N GLU A 271 -18.94 21.99 13.28
CA GLU A 271 -18.21 21.60 12.09
C GLU A 271 -18.87 20.36 11.48
N LEU A 272 -19.16 20.40 10.19
CA LEU A 272 -19.51 19.21 9.43
C LEU A 272 -18.24 18.58 8.88
N VAL A 273 -17.93 17.38 9.35
CA VAL A 273 -16.70 16.67 8.99
C VAL A 273 -17.02 15.47 8.12
N LEU A 274 -16.33 15.36 6.99
CA LEU A 274 -16.24 14.16 6.18
C LEU A 274 -15.05 13.34 6.66
N ALA A 275 -15.31 12.16 7.22
CA ALA A 275 -14.26 11.20 7.53
C ALA A 275 -14.26 10.06 6.53
N ILE A 276 -13.09 9.79 5.96
CA ILE A 276 -12.82 8.74 4.98
C ILE A 276 -11.80 7.78 5.60
N TYR A 277 -12.09 6.48 5.51
CA TYR A 277 -11.27 5.38 5.99
C TYR A 277 -11.02 4.43 4.83
N ARG A 278 -9.75 4.21 4.50
CA ARG A 278 -9.33 3.27 3.47
C ARG A 278 -8.57 2.14 4.11
N TYR A 279 -9.19 0.97 4.17
CA TYR A 279 -8.54 -0.23 4.68
C TYR A 279 -7.73 -0.85 3.54
N LEU A 280 -6.41 -0.90 3.71
CA LEU A 280 -5.47 -1.36 2.68
C LEU A 280 -5.12 -2.85 2.84
N GLY A 281 -5.78 -3.54 3.77
CA GLY A 281 -5.45 -4.91 4.16
C GLY A 281 -4.21 -4.97 5.04
N SER A 282 -3.59 -6.14 5.12
CA SER A 282 -2.49 -6.39 6.06
C SER A 282 -1.16 -5.75 5.64
N LEU A 283 -1.01 -5.49 4.34
CA LEU A 283 0.23 -5.11 3.67
C LEU A 283 1.40 -6.06 4.01
N GLN A 284 1.12 -7.36 4.19
CA GLN A 284 2.17 -8.39 4.27
C GLN A 284 2.69 -8.78 2.88
N LYS A 285 1.83 -8.66 1.87
CA LYS A 285 2.15 -8.91 0.47
C LYS A 285 1.66 -7.75 -0.39
N PRO A 286 2.41 -7.35 -1.42
CA PRO A 286 1.94 -6.34 -2.37
C PRO A 286 0.76 -6.83 -3.22
N THR A 287 0.44 -8.12 -3.18
CA THR A 287 -0.73 -8.69 -3.86
C THR A 287 -1.99 -8.73 -2.99
N ASP A 288 -2.04 -7.99 -1.89
CA ASP A 288 -3.26 -7.87 -1.09
C ASP A 288 -4.38 -7.26 -1.97
N PRO A 289 -5.55 -7.92 -2.12
CA PRO A 289 -6.62 -7.42 -2.97
C PRO A 289 -7.12 -6.02 -2.56
N LYS A 290 -7.15 -5.72 -1.24
CA LYS A 290 -7.58 -4.41 -0.73
C LYS A 290 -6.62 -3.30 -1.11
N TRP A 291 -5.33 -3.63 -1.11
CA TRP A 291 -4.27 -2.73 -1.56
C TRP A 291 -4.39 -2.47 -3.07
N ILE A 292 -4.39 -3.53 -3.88
CA ILE A 292 -4.40 -3.42 -5.35
C ILE A 292 -5.62 -2.68 -5.86
N ALA A 293 -6.80 -2.93 -5.28
CA ALA A 293 -8.03 -2.26 -5.69
C ALA A 293 -7.93 -0.72 -5.60
N GLN A 294 -7.00 -0.20 -4.79
CA GLN A 294 -6.91 1.23 -4.48
C GLN A 294 -5.74 1.93 -5.16
N LEU A 295 -5.01 1.24 -6.03
CA LEU A 295 -3.86 1.78 -6.74
C LEU A 295 -4.25 2.48 -8.03
N VAL A 296 -3.48 3.50 -8.35
CA VAL A 296 -3.42 4.10 -9.68
C VAL A 296 -2.05 3.83 -10.30
N GLU A 297 -2.01 3.83 -11.63
CA GLU A 297 -0.73 3.80 -12.34
C GLU A 297 0.01 5.12 -12.13
N PRO A 298 1.34 5.12 -11.92
CA PRO A 298 2.09 6.36 -11.69
C PRO A 298 1.98 7.38 -12.83
N GLU A 299 1.85 6.90 -14.07
CA GLU A 299 1.85 7.70 -15.30
C GLU A 299 0.54 8.45 -15.56
N SER A 300 -0.58 8.06 -14.93
CA SER A 300 -1.90 8.63 -15.23
C SER A 300 -2.12 10.06 -14.70
N PHE A 301 -1.07 10.76 -14.28
CA PHE A 301 -1.17 12.06 -13.60
C PHE A 301 -0.61 13.25 -14.36
N SER A 302 0.32 13.04 -15.31
CA SER A 302 0.90 14.16 -16.07
C SER A 302 -0.18 15.01 -16.74
N HIS A 303 -1.30 14.42 -17.15
CA HIS A 303 -2.40 15.12 -17.80
C HIS A 303 -3.38 15.85 -16.85
N TYR A 304 -3.37 15.56 -15.54
CA TYR A 304 -4.38 16.10 -14.62
C TYR A 304 -3.96 17.41 -13.94
N SER A 305 -2.66 17.67 -13.81
CA SER A 305 -2.14 18.90 -13.21
C SER A 305 -2.12 20.09 -14.18
N GLU A 306 -1.92 19.85 -15.48
CA GLU A 306 -1.80 20.92 -16.48
C GLU A 306 -3.17 21.50 -16.86
N SER A 307 -4.21 20.66 -16.93
CA SER A 307 -5.57 21.07 -17.34
C SER A 307 -6.36 21.89 -16.31
N ARG A 308 -5.80 22.17 -15.13
CA ARG A 308 -6.47 22.92 -14.05
C ARG A 308 -5.69 24.12 -13.52
N GLY A 309 -4.48 24.36 -14.04
CA GLY A 309 -3.63 25.45 -13.60
C GLY A 309 -3.92 26.82 -14.24
N GLU A 310 -4.75 26.89 -15.29
CA GLU A 310 -4.89 28.13 -16.09
C GLU A 310 -6.10 29.02 -15.72
N ASP A 311 -7.08 28.55 -14.93
CA ASP A 311 -8.36 29.27 -14.76
C ASP A 311 -8.56 30.01 -13.41
N ALA A 312 -7.54 30.21 -12.58
CA ALA A 312 -7.74 30.86 -11.28
C ALA A 312 -6.57 31.77 -10.83
N ALA A 313 -6.22 32.76 -11.65
CA ALA A 313 -5.66 34.00 -11.13
C ALA A 313 -6.79 35.04 -11.03
N PRO A 314 -7.29 35.38 -9.82
CA PRO A 314 -8.21 36.51 -9.69
C PRO A 314 -7.44 37.81 -9.97
N LYS A 315 -7.93 38.60 -10.94
CA LYS A 315 -7.63 40.03 -11.02
C LYS A 315 -8.42 40.79 -9.96
#